data_AF-A0A918MYP1-F1
#
_entry.id   AF-A0A918MYP1-F1
#
_cell.length_a   1.000
_cell.length_b   1.000
_cell.length_c   1.000
_cell.angle_alpha   90.00
_cell.angle_beta   90.00
_cell.angle_gamma   90.00
#
_symmetry.space_group_name_H-M   'P 1'
#
loop_
_entity.id
_entity.type
_entity.pdbx_description
1 polymer ?
#
loop_
_entity_poly.entity_id
_entity_poly.type
_entity_poly.pdbx_seq_one_letter_code
_entity_poly.pdbx_strand_id
1 'polypeptide(L)'
;MKLRNTLTAILGATLVSASAFAATPEKEYRFVGDTQFSSFCKAIVMDDVRVMRTSLARNVGLIGGSKREVLRLVTAEDGLTCNGTSLIQFSLERNATTVHRYLTSRN
;
A
#
# COMPACT_ATOMS: atom_id res chain seq x y z
N MET A 1 47.27 -6.45 51.70
CA MET A 1 47.00 -7.25 50.48
C MET A 1 45.51 -7.12 50.14
N LYS A 2 45.22 -7.01 48.84
CA LYS A 2 44.01 -6.45 48.22
C LYS A 2 42.73 -7.23 48.52
N LEU A 3 41.66 -6.53 48.90
CA LEU A 3 40.28 -6.97 48.75
C LEU A 3 39.74 -6.35 47.45
N ARG A 4 39.55 -7.16 46.41
CA ARG A 4 38.93 -6.75 45.13
C ARG A 4 37.56 -7.39 45.06
N ASN A 5 36.51 -6.58 45.18
CA ASN A 5 35.16 -6.97 44.82
C ASN A 5 34.44 -5.73 44.26
N THR A 6 34.39 -5.61 42.93
CA THR A 6 33.42 -4.77 42.24
C THR A 6 32.91 -5.52 41.01
N LEU A 7 31.69 -6.03 41.14
CA LEU A 7 30.86 -6.61 40.10
C LEU A 7 30.59 -5.57 39.01
N THR A 8 31.18 -5.74 37.83
CA THR A 8 30.74 -5.03 36.62
C THR A 8 29.64 -5.86 35.96
N ALA A 9 28.39 -5.51 36.25
CA ALA A 9 27.22 -5.96 35.48
C ALA A 9 27.20 -5.21 34.14
N ILE A 10 27.53 -5.91 33.05
CA ILE A 10 27.34 -5.39 31.68
C ILE A 10 25.98 -5.89 31.21
N LEU A 11 24.96 -5.05 31.41
CA LEU A 11 23.68 -5.14 30.69
C LEU A 11 23.89 -4.71 29.24
N GLY A 12 23.29 -5.45 28.29
CA GLY A 12 23.11 -4.93 26.93
C GLY A 12 22.99 -5.97 25.83
N ALA A 13 22.21 -7.04 26.01
CA ALA A 13 21.80 -7.88 24.88
C ALA A 13 20.50 -7.29 24.28
N THR A 14 20.63 -6.42 23.28
CA THR A 14 19.48 -5.95 22.50
C THR A 14 18.98 -7.09 21.61
N LEU A 15 17.80 -7.63 21.96
CA LEU A 15 17.07 -8.60 21.13
C LEU A 15 16.61 -7.91 19.84
N VAL A 16 17.26 -8.24 18.72
CA VAL A 16 16.77 -7.88 17.38
C VAL A 16 15.66 -8.86 17.03
N SER A 17 14.41 -8.45 17.27
CA SER A 17 13.22 -9.16 16.77
C SER A 17 13.07 -8.87 15.28
N ALA A 18 13.72 -9.67 14.43
CA ALA A 18 13.46 -9.63 13.00
C ALA A 18 12.12 -10.31 12.71
N SER A 19 11.04 -9.52 12.61
CA SER A 19 9.79 -9.99 12.04
C SER A 19 9.96 -10.18 10.53
N ALA A 20 10.32 -11.39 10.12
CA ALA A 20 10.28 -11.79 8.73
C ALA A 20 8.82 -11.87 8.29
N PHE A 21 8.29 -10.80 7.70
CA PHE A 21 7.04 -10.86 6.96
C PHE A 21 7.29 -11.72 5.72
N ALA A 22 6.81 -12.96 5.74
CA ALA A 22 6.81 -13.83 4.57
C ALA A 22 6.01 -13.13 3.46
N ALA A 23 6.72 -12.56 2.48
CA ALA A 23 6.12 -12.05 1.26
C ALA A 23 5.55 -13.26 0.51
N THR A 24 4.24 -13.40 0.53
CA THR A 24 3.55 -14.39 -0.31
C THR A 24 3.93 -14.15 -1.76
N PRO A 25 4.15 -15.20 -2.58
CA PRO A 25 4.52 -15.05 -3.98
C PRO A 25 3.47 -14.20 -4.68
N GLU A 26 3.86 -12.97 -5.02
CA GLU A 26 2.99 -12.06 -5.74
C GLU A 26 2.81 -12.62 -7.16
N LYS A 27 1.57 -12.84 -7.59
CA LYS A 27 1.30 -13.12 -9.01
C LYS A 27 1.99 -12.03 -9.84
N GLU A 28 2.81 -12.44 -10.80
CA GLU A 28 3.63 -11.52 -11.58
C GLU A 28 2.73 -10.76 -12.58
N TYR A 29 2.55 -9.46 -12.36
CA TYR A 29 1.79 -8.57 -13.23
C TYR A 29 2.73 -7.52 -13.83
N ARG A 30 2.66 -7.34 -15.16
CA ARG A 30 3.42 -6.29 -15.86
C ARG A 30 2.53 -5.06 -16.03
N PHE A 31 2.91 -3.96 -15.40
CA PHE A 31 2.24 -2.66 -15.56
C PHE A 31 2.97 -1.84 -16.64
N VAL A 32 2.21 -1.17 -17.51
CA VAL A 32 2.74 -0.32 -18.60
C VAL A 32 2.15 1.08 -18.44
N GLY A 33 2.97 2.13 -18.65
CA GLY A 33 2.58 3.54 -18.46
C GLY A 33 3.17 4.16 -17.19
N ASP A 34 2.40 5.02 -16.50
CA ASP A 34 2.80 5.64 -15.23
C ASP A 34 2.88 4.62 -14.10
N THR A 35 4.03 3.95 -14.01
CA THR A 35 4.27 2.89 -13.02
C THR A 35 4.36 3.42 -11.59
N GLN A 36 4.58 4.73 -11.40
CA GLN A 36 4.69 5.36 -10.09
C GLN A 36 3.44 5.17 -9.22
N PHE A 37 2.27 4.99 -9.86
CA PHE A 37 1.01 4.76 -9.18
C PHE A 37 0.38 3.39 -9.50
N SER A 38 1.18 2.45 -10.02
CA SER A 38 0.76 1.08 -10.35
C SER A 38 0.09 0.33 -9.20
N SER A 39 0.39 0.70 -7.94
CA SER A 39 -0.22 0.11 -6.75
C SER A 39 -1.76 0.22 -6.71
N PHE A 40 -2.34 1.26 -7.30
CA PHE A 40 -3.81 1.38 -7.45
C PHE A 40 -4.36 0.34 -8.43
N CYS A 41 -3.73 0.21 -9.59
CA CYS A 41 -4.12 -0.80 -10.58
C CYS A 41 -3.92 -2.21 -10.03
N LYS A 42 -2.83 -2.45 -9.28
CA LYS A 42 -2.58 -3.72 -8.59
C LYS A 42 -3.70 -4.06 -7.61
N ALA A 43 -4.18 -3.09 -6.83
CA ALA A 43 -5.29 -3.30 -5.90
C ALA A 43 -6.56 -3.75 -6.63
N ILE A 44 -6.85 -3.18 -7.80
CA ILE A 44 -7.98 -3.59 -8.65
C ILE A 44 -7.78 -5.01 -9.19
N VAL A 45 -6.61 -5.30 -9.76
CA VAL A 45 -6.29 -6.63 -10.32
C VAL A 45 -6.39 -7.73 -9.27
N MET A 46 -6.04 -7.42 -8.01
CA MET A 46 -6.12 -8.35 -6.88
C MET A 46 -7.50 -8.35 -6.19
N ASP A 47 -8.42 -7.47 -6.58
CA ASP A 47 -9.66 -7.14 -5.87
C ASP A 47 -9.47 -6.97 -4.34
N ASP A 48 -8.35 -6.36 -3.91
CA ASP A 48 -7.98 -6.24 -2.49
C ASP A 48 -8.07 -4.78 -1.99
N VAL A 49 -9.10 -4.50 -1.18
CA VAL A 49 -9.32 -3.18 -0.57
C VAL A 49 -8.21 -2.80 0.42
N ARG A 50 -7.49 -3.75 1.02
CA ARG A 50 -6.34 -3.46 1.90
C ARG A 50 -5.18 -2.88 1.11
N VAL A 51 -4.92 -3.43 -0.08
CA VAL A 51 -3.92 -2.88 -1.00
C VAL A 51 -4.37 -1.50 -1.50
N MET A 52 -5.66 -1.32 -1.81
CA MET A 52 -6.21 -0.02 -2.20
C MET A 52 -6.01 1.04 -1.09
N ARG A 53 -6.39 0.72 0.15
CA ARG A 53 -6.23 1.61 1.32
C ARG A 53 -4.77 1.95 1.61
N THR A 54 -3.87 0.98 1.42
CA THR A 54 -2.44 1.18 1.60
C THR A 54 -1.88 2.10 0.52
N SER A 55 -2.33 1.93 -0.74
CA SER A 55 -1.96 2.79 -1.86
C SER A 55 -2.43 4.23 -1.65
N LEU A 56 -3.67 4.42 -1.18
CA LEU A 56 -4.17 5.75 -0.79
C LEU A 56 -3.32 6.38 0.32
N ALA A 57 -2.97 5.61 1.35
CA ALA A 57 -2.19 6.11 2.48
C ALA A 57 -0.78 6.55 2.08
N ARG A 58 -0.10 5.78 1.22
CA ARG A 58 1.25 6.08 0.74
C ARG A 58 1.34 7.31 -0.17
N ASN A 59 0.22 7.73 -0.74
CA ASN A 59 0.15 8.87 -1.65
C ASN A 59 -0.45 10.13 -1.00
N VAL A 60 -0.69 10.11 0.31
CA VAL A 60 -1.00 11.34 1.07
C VAL A 60 0.24 12.24 1.10
N GLY A 61 0.05 13.53 0.83
CA GLY A 61 1.10 14.53 0.69
C GLY A 61 1.75 14.57 -0.71
N LEU A 62 1.58 13.52 -1.51
CA LEU A 62 2.04 13.47 -2.91
C LEU A 62 0.92 13.82 -3.89
N ILE A 63 -0.27 13.22 -3.71
CA ILE A 63 -1.44 13.45 -4.56
C ILE A 63 -2.44 14.39 -3.89
N GLY A 64 -2.67 14.23 -2.59
CA GLY A 64 -3.65 15.03 -1.83
C GLY A 64 -3.35 15.05 -0.33
N GLY A 65 -3.95 15.99 0.40
CA GLY A 65 -3.68 16.21 1.83
C GLY A 65 -4.30 15.17 2.76
N SER A 66 -5.17 14.30 2.26
CA SER A 66 -5.77 13.21 3.05
C SER A 66 -6.10 12.00 2.17
N LYS A 67 -6.28 10.82 2.77
CA LYS A 67 -6.68 9.61 2.02
C LYS A 67 -7.98 9.80 1.23
N ARG A 68 -8.91 10.59 1.77
CA ARG A 68 -10.19 10.91 1.12
C ARG A 68 -9.98 11.79 -0.10
N GLU A 69 -9.12 12.79 0.02
CA GLU A 69 -8.78 13.67 -1.09
C GLU A 69 -7.99 12.93 -2.18
N VAL A 70 -7.02 12.09 -1.79
CA VAL A 70 -6.31 11.22 -2.74
C VAL A 70 -7.32 10.35 -3.50
N LEU A 71 -8.26 9.70 -2.79
CA LEU A 71 -9.29 8.88 -3.42
C LEU A 71 -10.08 9.70 -4.45
N ARG A 72 -10.60 10.86 -4.05
CA ARG A 72 -11.37 11.76 -4.93
C ARG A 72 -10.60 12.16 -6.18
N LEU A 73 -9.30 12.43 -6.06
CA LEU A 73 -8.46 12.86 -7.18
C LEU A 73 -8.12 11.70 -8.12
N VAL A 74 -7.79 10.52 -7.59
CA VAL A 74 -7.47 9.37 -8.44
C VAL A 74 -8.71 8.77 -9.13
N THR A 75 -9.92 9.05 -8.64
CA THR A 75 -11.20 8.63 -9.26
C THR A 75 -11.92 9.74 -10.03
N ALA A 76 -11.33 10.94 -10.16
CA ALA A 76 -11.87 12.01 -10.98
C ALA A 76 -11.89 11.63 -12.48
N GLU A 77 -12.62 12.40 -13.29
CA GLU A 77 -12.70 12.16 -14.75
C GLU A 77 -11.32 12.21 -15.43
N ASP A 78 -10.47 13.12 -15.01
CA ASP A 78 -9.07 13.30 -15.42
C ASP A 78 -8.06 12.65 -14.44
N GLY A 79 -8.56 11.75 -13.60
CA GLY A 79 -7.78 11.08 -12.57
C GLY A 79 -6.83 10.01 -13.11
N LEU A 80 -6.46 9.09 -12.23
CA LEU A 80 -5.52 8.02 -12.58
C LEU A 80 -6.20 7.03 -13.54
N THR A 81 -5.44 6.53 -14.50
CA THR A 81 -5.91 5.49 -15.42
C THR A 81 -5.11 4.20 -15.27
N CYS A 82 -5.81 3.08 -15.42
CA CYS A 82 -5.24 1.74 -15.50
C CYS A 82 -5.54 1.21 -16.89
N ASN A 83 -4.49 0.94 -17.68
CA ASN A 83 -4.64 0.47 -19.06
C ASN A 83 -5.50 1.41 -19.94
N GLY A 84 -5.36 2.73 -19.75
CA GLY A 84 -6.10 3.74 -20.51
C GLY A 84 -7.56 3.95 -20.09
N THR A 85 -8.04 3.28 -19.04
CA THR A 85 -9.40 3.46 -18.50
C THR A 85 -9.34 3.94 -17.05
N SER A 86 -10.38 4.63 -16.57
CA SER A 86 -10.44 5.09 -15.17
C SER A 86 -10.43 3.91 -14.19
N LEU A 87 -10.02 4.13 -12.95
CA LEU A 87 -10.02 3.08 -11.91
C LEU A 87 -11.39 2.40 -11.76
N ILE A 88 -12.48 3.18 -11.84
CA ILE A 88 -13.84 2.69 -11.69
C ILE A 88 -14.18 1.77 -12.86
N GLN A 89 -13.94 2.21 -14.09
CA GLN A 89 -14.20 1.41 -15.29
C GLN A 89 -13.33 0.15 -15.31
N PHE A 90 -12.03 0.30 -15.05
CA PHE A 90 -11.09 -0.83 -15.01
C PHE A 90 -11.50 -1.87 -13.96
N SER A 91 -12.03 -1.44 -12.82
CA SER A 91 -12.53 -2.37 -11.79
C SER A 91 -13.75 -3.17 -12.24
N LEU A 92 -14.63 -2.60 -13.08
CA LEU A 92 -15.74 -3.33 -13.69
C LEU A 92 -15.23 -4.34 -14.72
N GLU A 93 -14.33 -3.92 -15.62
CA GLU A 93 -13.76 -4.78 -16.67
C GLU A 93 -13.02 -5.99 -16.09
N ARG A 94 -12.37 -5.82 -14.93
CA ARG A 94 -11.66 -6.90 -14.22
C ARG A 94 -12.54 -7.69 -13.25
N ASN A 95 -13.84 -7.38 -13.18
CA ASN A 95 -14.78 -7.98 -12.23
C ASN A 95 -14.33 -7.87 -10.76
N ALA A 96 -13.62 -6.79 -10.42
CA ALA A 96 -13.10 -6.49 -9.09
C ALA A 96 -14.22 -5.91 -8.21
N THR A 97 -15.18 -6.75 -7.85
CA THR A 97 -16.44 -6.34 -7.22
C THR A 97 -16.21 -5.63 -5.87
N THR A 98 -15.23 -6.08 -5.09
CA THR A 98 -14.97 -5.56 -3.74
C THR A 98 -14.35 -4.16 -3.81
N VAL A 99 -13.35 -3.99 -4.66
CA VAL A 99 -12.68 -2.71 -4.89
C VAL A 99 -13.60 -1.75 -5.64
N HIS A 100 -14.36 -2.22 -6.63
CA HIS A 100 -15.35 -1.39 -7.34
C HIS A 100 -16.33 -0.76 -6.36
N ARG A 101 -16.94 -1.57 -5.48
CA ARG A 101 -17.84 -1.08 -4.43
C ARG A 101 -17.14 -0.10 -3.49
N TYR A 102 -15.89 -0.37 -3.13
CA TYR A 102 -15.12 0.55 -2.28
C TYR A 102 -14.93 1.92 -2.95
N LEU A 103 -14.56 1.94 -4.23
CA LEU A 103 -14.36 3.17 -5.00
C LEU A 103 -15.65 3.97 -5.16
N THR A 104 -16.79 3.30 -5.39
CA THR A 104 -18.09 3.98 -5.62
C THR A 104 -18.85 4.33 -4.34
N SER A 105 -18.59 3.64 -3.21
CA SER A 105 -19.27 3.91 -1.93
C SER A 105 -18.93 5.25 -1.27
N ARG A 106 -17.90 5.95 -1.77
CA ARG A 106 -17.30 7.13 -1.15
C ARG A 106 -17.10 8.29 -2.14
N ASN A 107 -17.57 8.12 -3.38
CA ASN A 107 -17.49 9.12 -4.44
C ASN A 107 -18.67 10.08 -4.37
#